data_AF-A0A5P8E4T9-F1
#
_entry.id   AF-A0A5P8E4T9-F1
#
_cell.length_a   1.000
_cell.length_b   1.000
_cell.length_c   1.000
_cell.angle_alpha   90.00
_cell.angle_beta   90.00
_cell.angle_gamma   90.00
#
_symmetry.space_group_name_H-M   'P 1'
#
loop_
_entity.id
_entity.type
_entity.pdbx_description
1 polymer ?
#
loop_
_entity_poly.entity_id
_entity_poly.type
_entity_poly.pdbx_seq_one_letter_code
_entity_poly.pdbx_strand_id
1 'polypeptide(L)'
;MSYASKKDSSKVIGAFSSSEQFWTSFLKVVPTFSKGYLGMYLIEAKRLFKKGMLSLDAPELQTFAQLETTTAIDRRKTLEAFLPLAKTHEEAEKLINLLAEDTPEARINAMMKAATLPCCYLIFQQLRLVEGDRNLSRKACIALNQKDDVRSHQLAALVADYFGLQDVPKRVMLKLKPYQLHRVENSYENFINFVT
;
A
#
# COMPACT_ATOMS: atom_id res chain seq x y z
N MET A 1 31.71 16.77 10.23
CA MET A 1 30.47 17.40 9.76
C MET A 1 30.74 18.00 8.38
N SER A 2 30.13 17.47 7.33
CA SER A 2 30.13 18.13 6.01
C SER A 2 28.70 18.14 5.49
N TYR A 3 28.13 19.35 5.45
CA TYR A 3 26.81 19.61 4.88
C TYR A 3 26.93 19.50 3.36
N ALA A 4 26.61 18.34 2.81
CA ALA A 4 26.32 18.22 1.39
C ALA A 4 25.07 19.07 1.11
N SER A 5 25.27 20.19 0.42
CA SER A 5 24.25 21.12 -0.02
C SER A 5 23.17 20.38 -0.83
N LYS A 6 21.89 20.61 -0.50
CA LYS A 6 20.69 20.09 -1.20
C LYS A 6 20.69 20.30 -2.73
N LYS A 7 21.60 21.12 -3.26
CA LYS A 7 21.71 21.49 -4.67
C LYS A 7 22.55 20.52 -5.53
N ASP A 8 23.39 19.67 -4.92
CA ASP A 8 24.22 18.69 -5.67
C ASP A 8 23.59 17.29 -5.75
N SER A 9 22.59 17.02 -4.92
CA SER A 9 21.90 15.73 -4.84
C SER A 9 21.11 15.39 -6.11
N SER A 10 20.71 16.40 -6.89
CA SER A 10 20.02 16.25 -8.17
C SER A 10 20.91 15.79 -9.32
N LYS A 11 22.24 15.75 -9.16
CA LYS A 11 23.16 15.22 -10.19
C LYS A 11 23.36 13.70 -10.12
N VAL A 12 22.99 13.07 -9.00
CA VAL A 12 23.21 11.64 -8.78
C VAL A 12 22.10 10.79 -9.40
N ILE A 13 20.89 11.34 -9.49
CA ILE A 13 19.78 10.72 -10.21
C ILE A 13 19.90 11.15 -11.68
N GLY A 14 20.62 10.36 -12.46
CA GLY A 14 20.76 10.56 -13.90
C GLY A 14 19.45 10.32 -14.65
N ALA A 15 19.41 10.72 -15.91
CA ALA A 15 18.31 10.35 -16.81
C ALA A 15 18.35 8.83 -17.03
N PHE A 16 17.51 8.09 -16.30
CA PHE A 16 17.39 6.65 -16.49
C PHE A 16 16.63 6.35 -17.79
N SER A 17 17.26 5.57 -18.65
CA SER A 17 16.74 5.18 -19.97
C SER A 17 15.96 3.88 -19.93
N SER A 18 16.11 3.07 -18.86
CA SER A 18 15.42 1.79 -18.68
C SER A 18 15.11 1.50 -17.20
N SER A 19 14.17 0.57 -16.97
CA SER A 19 13.81 0.08 -15.62
C SER A 19 15.01 -0.55 -14.91
N GLU A 20 15.79 -1.37 -15.62
CA GLU A 20 16.98 -2.05 -15.10
C GLU A 20 18.05 -1.05 -14.63
N GLN A 21 18.29 0.00 -15.41
CA GLN A 21 19.27 1.03 -15.07
C GLN A 21 18.87 1.77 -13.79
N PHE A 22 17.58 2.11 -13.64
CA PHE A 22 17.05 2.70 -12.42
C PHE A 22 17.29 1.79 -11.21
N TRP A 23 16.88 0.52 -11.30
CA TRP A 23 16.92 -0.40 -10.17
C TRP A 23 18.33 -0.80 -9.76
N THR A 24 19.22 -1.00 -10.73
CA THR A 24 20.65 -1.22 -10.48
C THR A 24 21.27 -0.02 -9.76
N SER A 25 20.91 1.21 -10.16
CA SER A 25 21.39 2.42 -9.48
C SER A 25 20.80 2.55 -8.07
N PHE A 26 19.50 2.27 -7.92
CA PHE A 26 18.80 2.28 -6.64
C PHE A 26 19.48 1.35 -5.63
N LEU A 27 19.75 0.09 -6.01
CA LEU A 27 20.39 -0.90 -5.16
C LEU A 27 21.82 -0.53 -4.77
N LYS A 28 22.55 0.18 -5.62
CA LYS A 28 23.93 0.62 -5.34
C LYS A 28 23.99 1.79 -4.36
N VAL A 29 23.00 2.69 -4.40
CA VAL A 29 23.07 3.98 -3.68
C VAL A 29 22.24 3.97 -2.40
N VAL A 30 20.99 3.49 -2.49
CA VAL A 30 20.01 3.65 -1.41
C VAL A 30 20.39 2.88 -0.14
N PRO A 31 20.86 1.62 -0.20
CA PRO A 31 21.24 0.89 1.02
C PRO A 31 22.38 1.55 1.80
N THR A 32 23.28 2.27 1.13
CA THR A 32 24.42 2.95 1.77
C THR A 32 24.06 4.37 2.24
N PHE A 33 23.18 5.07 1.52
CA PHE A 33 22.91 6.50 1.74
C PHE A 33 21.41 6.84 1.83
N SER A 34 20.61 6.00 2.50
CA SER A 34 19.13 6.10 2.50
C SER A 34 18.58 7.48 2.92
N LYS A 35 19.15 8.09 3.98
CA LYS A 35 18.70 9.40 4.51
C LYS A 35 18.70 10.54 3.49
N GLY A 36 19.62 10.51 2.52
CA GLY A 36 19.73 11.52 1.47
C GLY A 36 19.01 11.13 0.18
N TYR A 37 19.08 9.84 -0.19
CA TYR A 37 18.75 9.42 -1.56
C TYR A 37 17.39 8.73 -1.71
N LEU A 38 16.90 8.02 -0.68
CA LEU A 38 15.67 7.24 -0.81
C LEU A 38 14.51 8.09 -1.35
N GLY A 39 14.25 9.24 -0.71
CA GLY A 39 13.16 10.13 -1.13
C GLY A 39 13.29 10.60 -2.59
N MET A 40 14.51 10.90 -3.04
CA MET A 40 14.75 11.34 -4.41
C MET A 40 14.51 10.22 -5.43
N TYR A 41 14.99 9.00 -5.13
CA TYR A 41 14.71 7.83 -5.97
C TYR A 41 13.23 7.49 -6.00
N LEU A 42 12.51 7.62 -4.88
CA LEU A 42 11.07 7.36 -4.85
C LEU A 42 10.27 8.39 -5.66
N ILE A 43 10.68 9.66 -5.68
CA ILE A 43 10.10 10.68 -6.56
C ILE A 43 10.33 10.31 -8.03
N GLU A 44 11.56 9.94 -8.37
CA GLU A 44 11.91 9.58 -9.74
C GLU A 44 11.24 8.28 -10.19
N ALA A 45 11.15 7.29 -9.31
CA ALA A 45 10.45 6.04 -9.56
C ALA A 45 8.98 6.29 -9.92
N LYS A 46 8.29 7.13 -9.14
CA LYS A 46 6.91 7.57 -9.43
C LYS A 46 6.80 8.20 -10.82
N ARG A 47 7.77 9.04 -11.20
CA ARG A 47 7.81 9.69 -12.51
C ARG A 47 8.01 8.68 -13.64
N LEU A 48 8.95 7.74 -13.51
CA LEU A 48 9.25 6.73 -14.52
C LEU A 48 8.12 5.71 -14.66
N PHE A 49 7.53 5.27 -13.54
CA PHE A 49 6.39 4.35 -13.54
C PHE A 49 5.20 4.94 -14.31
N LYS A 50 4.86 6.22 -14.06
CA LYS A 50 3.80 6.92 -14.80
C LYS A 50 4.06 7.03 -16.30
N LYS A 51 5.33 7.00 -16.74
CA LYS A 51 5.73 6.97 -18.15
C LYS A 51 5.80 5.56 -18.74
N GLY A 52 5.48 4.52 -17.96
CA GLY A 52 5.64 3.12 -18.38
C GLY A 52 7.10 2.66 -18.51
N MET A 53 8.05 3.41 -17.94
CA MET A 53 9.49 3.13 -18.05
C MET A 53 10.05 2.35 -16.85
N LEU A 54 9.24 2.09 -15.83
CA LEU A 54 9.62 1.39 -14.61
C LEU A 54 8.61 0.29 -14.30
N SER A 55 9.10 -0.92 -14.05
CA SER A 55 8.34 -2.00 -13.42
C SER A 55 8.57 -1.99 -11.91
N LEU A 56 7.51 -2.19 -11.13
CA LEU A 56 7.62 -2.42 -9.68
C LEU A 56 7.85 -3.90 -9.36
N ASP A 57 7.67 -4.79 -10.33
CA ASP A 57 8.05 -6.20 -10.23
C ASP A 57 9.50 -6.33 -10.71
N ALA A 58 10.43 -5.99 -9.83
CA ALA A 58 11.86 -5.97 -10.09
C ALA A 58 12.62 -6.77 -9.02
N PRO A 59 13.51 -7.71 -9.40
CA PRO A 59 14.32 -8.48 -8.46
C PRO A 59 15.11 -7.61 -7.48
N GLU A 60 15.53 -6.42 -7.93
CA GLU A 60 16.29 -5.47 -7.14
C GLU A 60 15.48 -4.88 -5.98
N LEU A 61 14.16 -4.69 -6.17
CA LEU A 61 13.28 -4.27 -5.10
C LEU A 61 13.15 -5.37 -4.04
N GLN A 62 13.14 -6.64 -4.47
CA GLN A 62 13.14 -7.78 -3.55
C GLN A 62 14.44 -7.86 -2.77
N THR A 63 15.58 -7.74 -3.46
CA THR A 63 16.90 -7.68 -2.82
C THR A 63 16.95 -6.54 -1.82
N PHE A 64 16.53 -5.34 -2.21
CA PHE A 64 16.51 -4.17 -1.31
C PHE A 64 15.74 -4.43 -0.02
N ALA A 65 14.56 -5.06 -0.09
CA ALA A 65 13.75 -5.33 1.09
C ALA A 65 14.41 -6.28 2.10
N GLN A 66 15.30 -7.17 1.61
CA GLN A 66 15.97 -8.22 2.39
C GLN A 66 17.36 -7.83 2.90
N LEU A 67 17.94 -6.73 2.42
CA LEU A 67 19.25 -6.27 2.90
C LEU A 67 19.21 -5.88 4.38
N GLU A 68 20.23 -6.29 5.13
CA GLU A 68 20.38 -5.94 6.55
C GLU A 68 20.47 -4.43 6.80
N THR A 69 21.00 -3.68 5.82
CA THR A 69 21.11 -2.21 5.87
C THR A 69 19.76 -1.51 5.65
N THR A 70 18.75 -2.21 5.14
CA THR A 70 17.43 -1.63 4.88
C THR A 70 16.61 -1.60 6.16
N THR A 71 16.35 -0.39 6.66
CA THR A 71 15.59 -0.20 7.90
C THR A 71 14.08 -0.37 7.67
N ALA A 72 13.32 -0.58 8.76
CA ALA A 72 11.86 -0.57 8.72
C ALA A 72 11.30 0.76 8.18
N ILE A 73 11.97 1.89 8.47
CA ILE A 73 11.59 3.21 7.95
C ILE A 73 11.76 3.26 6.44
N ASP A 74 12.84 2.68 5.91
CA ASP A 74 13.10 2.66 4.47
C ASP A 74 12.06 1.81 3.74
N ARG A 75 11.77 0.59 4.24
CA ARG A 75 10.69 -0.25 3.69
C ARG A 75 9.34 0.45 3.71
N ARG A 76 8.97 1.06 4.85
CA ARG A 76 7.71 1.79 4.99
C ARG A 76 7.61 2.94 3.99
N LYS A 77 8.66 3.75 3.82
CA LYS A 77 8.67 4.85 2.85
C LYS A 77 8.53 4.35 1.42
N THR A 78 9.22 3.26 1.08
CA THR A 78 9.12 2.62 -0.23
C THR A 78 7.71 2.09 -0.48
N LEU A 79 7.10 1.41 0.50
CA LEU A 79 5.73 0.93 0.42
C LEU A 79 4.74 2.09 0.26
N GLU A 80 4.84 3.14 1.07
CA GLU A 80 3.98 4.33 0.97
C GLU A 80 4.13 5.05 -0.39
N ALA A 81 5.29 4.93 -1.03
CA ALA A 81 5.53 5.50 -2.35
C ALA A 81 4.94 4.66 -3.49
N PHE A 82 5.00 3.33 -3.39
CA PHE A 82 4.64 2.41 -4.50
C PHE A 82 3.25 1.82 -4.39
N LEU A 83 2.72 1.62 -3.19
CA LEU A 83 1.40 1.04 -2.99
C LEU A 83 0.27 1.84 -3.69
N PRO A 84 0.29 3.18 -3.73
CA PRO A 84 -0.70 3.95 -4.50
C PRO A 84 -0.58 3.80 -6.03
N LEU A 85 0.54 3.26 -6.52
CA LEU A 85 0.79 3.05 -7.95
C LEU A 85 0.34 1.67 -8.45
N ALA A 86 0.11 0.72 -7.55
CA ALA A 86 -0.36 -0.62 -7.88
C ALA A 86 -1.71 -0.54 -8.60
N LYS A 87 -1.80 -1.17 -9.76
CA LYS A 87 -2.99 -1.17 -10.63
C LYS A 87 -3.92 -2.31 -10.29
N THR A 88 -3.38 -3.43 -9.82
CA THR A 88 -4.14 -4.63 -9.45
C THR A 88 -3.95 -4.99 -7.99
N HIS A 89 -4.81 -5.87 -7.47
CA HIS A 89 -4.71 -6.34 -6.10
C HIS A 89 -3.53 -7.30 -5.92
N GLU A 90 -3.14 -8.06 -6.94
CA GLU A 90 -1.96 -8.92 -6.94
C GLU A 90 -0.66 -8.09 -6.87
N GLU A 91 -0.59 -6.97 -7.62
CA GLU A 91 0.56 -6.05 -7.53
C GLU A 91 0.65 -5.41 -6.13
N ALA A 92 -0.48 -4.97 -5.58
CA ALA A 92 -0.52 -4.40 -4.24
C ALA A 92 -0.14 -5.43 -3.18
N GLU A 93 -0.63 -6.67 -3.29
CA GLU A 93 -0.32 -7.77 -2.37
C GLU A 93 1.17 -8.12 -2.40
N LYS A 94 1.78 -8.21 -3.59
CA LYS A 94 3.23 -8.39 -3.73
C LYS A 94 4.01 -7.32 -2.97
N LEU A 95 3.65 -6.04 -3.13
CA LEU A 95 4.31 -4.94 -2.43
C LEU A 95 4.15 -5.04 -0.91
N ILE A 96 2.97 -5.40 -0.42
CA ILE A 96 2.70 -5.54 1.02
C ILE A 96 3.47 -6.74 1.58
N ASN A 97 3.45 -7.89 0.91
CA ASN A 97 4.24 -9.07 1.30
C ASN A 97 5.73 -8.76 1.36
N LEU A 98 6.22 -7.86 0.49
CA LEU A 98 7.64 -7.55 0.40
C LEU A 98 8.12 -6.49 1.40
N LEU A 99 7.31 -5.45 1.66
CA LEU A 99 7.77 -4.24 2.33
C LEU A 99 7.02 -3.90 3.63
N ALA A 100 5.84 -4.49 3.87
CA ALA A 100 5.10 -4.22 5.09
C ALA A 100 5.69 -4.98 6.28
N GLU A 101 5.36 -4.53 7.49
CA GLU A 101 5.60 -5.32 8.69
C GLU A 101 4.61 -6.50 8.74
N ASP A 102 5.00 -7.60 9.38
CA ASP A 102 4.23 -8.84 9.39
C ASP A 102 2.93 -8.79 10.20
N THR A 103 2.69 -7.70 10.93
CA THR A 103 1.48 -7.56 11.76
C THR A 103 0.27 -7.17 10.91
N PRO A 104 -0.90 -7.82 11.10
CA PRO A 104 -2.13 -7.45 10.38
C PRO A 104 -2.47 -5.95 10.49
N GLU A 105 -2.30 -5.36 11.68
CA GLU A 105 -2.56 -3.94 11.92
C GLU A 105 -1.65 -3.02 11.09
N ALA A 106 -0.35 -3.31 11.00
CA ALA A 106 0.57 -2.52 10.19
C ALA A 106 0.25 -2.61 8.69
N ARG A 107 -0.10 -3.81 8.20
CA ARG A 107 -0.49 -4.04 6.81
C ARG A 107 -1.77 -3.28 6.46
N ILE A 108 -2.78 -3.37 7.32
CA ILE A 108 -4.04 -2.61 7.18
C ILE A 108 -3.76 -1.11 7.16
N ASN A 109 -2.94 -0.60 8.08
CA ASN A 109 -2.60 0.82 8.14
C ASN A 109 -1.88 1.30 6.86
N ALA A 110 -0.97 0.50 6.31
CA ALA A 110 -0.29 0.83 5.05
C ALA A 110 -1.28 0.92 3.88
N MET A 111 -2.15 -0.08 3.74
CA MET A 111 -3.21 -0.10 2.72
C MET A 111 -4.20 1.05 2.88
N MET A 112 -4.57 1.38 4.12
CA MET A 112 -5.42 2.53 4.40
C MET A 112 -4.75 3.81 3.90
N LYS A 113 -3.46 4.04 4.13
CA LYS A 113 -2.81 5.26 3.63
C LYS A 113 -2.84 5.37 2.10
N ALA A 114 -2.72 4.25 1.38
CA ALA A 114 -2.78 4.25 -0.08
C ALA A 114 -4.19 4.50 -0.63
N ALA A 115 -5.23 4.00 0.05
CA ALA A 115 -6.64 4.25 -0.27
C ALA A 115 -7.03 4.00 -1.75
N THR A 116 -6.40 3.02 -2.39
CA THR A 116 -6.76 2.55 -3.74
C THR A 116 -7.78 1.42 -3.68
N LEU A 117 -8.52 1.17 -4.77
CA LEU A 117 -9.47 0.05 -4.85
C LEU A 117 -8.81 -1.32 -4.57
N PRO A 118 -7.62 -1.63 -5.13
CA PRO A 118 -6.83 -2.80 -4.72
C PRO A 118 -6.61 -2.89 -3.21
N CYS A 119 -6.23 -1.78 -2.57
CA CYS A 119 -6.00 -1.73 -1.13
C CYS A 119 -7.28 -1.93 -0.33
N CYS A 120 -8.41 -1.39 -0.77
CA CYS A 120 -9.70 -1.62 -0.12
C CYS A 120 -10.07 -3.10 -0.10
N TYR A 121 -9.87 -3.79 -1.24
CA TYR A 121 -10.11 -5.24 -1.33
C TYR A 121 -9.19 -6.02 -0.40
N LEU A 122 -7.90 -5.71 -0.41
CA LEU A 122 -6.92 -6.40 0.43
C LEU A 122 -7.14 -6.12 1.93
N ILE A 123 -7.60 -4.93 2.32
CA ILE A 123 -8.03 -4.65 3.71
C ILE A 123 -9.16 -5.59 4.10
N PHE A 124 -10.19 -5.72 3.25
CA PHE A 124 -11.30 -6.62 3.51
C PHE A 124 -10.84 -8.08 3.64
N GLN A 125 -9.98 -8.55 2.74
CA GLN A 125 -9.41 -9.91 2.82
C GLN A 125 -8.56 -10.10 4.09
N GLN A 126 -7.72 -9.13 4.46
CA GLN A 126 -6.92 -9.22 5.69
C GLN A 126 -7.80 -9.30 6.93
N LEU A 127 -8.87 -8.49 7.01
CA LEU A 127 -9.81 -8.55 8.14
C LEU A 127 -10.54 -9.90 8.21
N ARG A 128 -10.81 -10.56 7.07
CA ARG A 128 -11.39 -11.92 7.04
C ARG A 128 -10.42 -12.97 7.57
N LEU A 129 -9.14 -12.88 7.23
CA LEU A 129 -8.12 -13.80 7.75
C LEU A 129 -8.00 -13.73 9.27
N VAL A 130 -8.33 -12.58 9.86
CA VAL A 130 -8.31 -12.33 11.31
C VAL A 130 -9.72 -12.12 11.87
N GLU A 131 -10.75 -12.76 11.30
CA GLU A 131 -12.16 -12.55 11.67
C GLU A 131 -12.43 -12.70 13.18
N GLY A 132 -11.64 -13.52 13.88
CA GLY A 132 -11.69 -13.66 15.34
C GLY A 132 -11.32 -12.39 16.12
N ASP A 133 -10.56 -11.45 15.53
CA ASP A 133 -10.18 -10.18 16.14
C ASP A 133 -11.20 -9.07 15.80
N ARG A 134 -12.33 -9.11 16.49
CA ARG A 134 -13.38 -8.09 16.37
C ARG A 134 -12.88 -6.68 16.71
N ASN A 135 -11.84 -6.55 17.55
CA ASN A 135 -11.29 -5.24 17.92
C ASN A 135 -10.54 -4.60 16.76
N LEU A 136 -9.75 -5.38 16.03
CA LEU A 136 -9.05 -4.90 14.82
C LEU A 136 -10.05 -4.49 13.73
N SER A 137 -11.08 -5.30 13.48
CA SER A 137 -12.16 -4.95 12.54
C SER A 137 -12.89 -3.66 12.94
N ARG A 138 -13.16 -3.47 14.25
CA ARG A 138 -13.75 -2.23 14.77
C ARG A 138 -12.83 -1.03 14.58
N LYS A 139 -11.55 -1.14 14.96
CA LYS A 139 -10.55 -0.07 14.77
C LYS A 139 -10.43 0.32 13.30
N ALA A 140 -10.35 -0.67 12.41
CA ALA A 140 -10.28 -0.45 10.97
C ALA A 140 -11.52 0.31 10.46
N CYS A 141 -12.72 -0.12 10.85
CA CYS A 141 -13.96 0.54 10.47
C CYS A 141 -14.04 2.00 10.99
N ILE A 142 -13.59 2.28 12.21
CA ILE A 142 -13.51 3.65 12.74
C ILE A 142 -12.52 4.50 11.93
N ALA A 143 -11.32 3.99 11.68
CA ALA A 143 -10.29 4.69 10.91
C ALA A 143 -10.74 4.99 9.47
N LEU A 144 -11.48 4.08 8.85
CA LEU A 144 -12.08 4.30 7.52
C LEU A 144 -13.14 5.40 7.55
N ASN A 145 -14.01 5.44 8.57
CA ASN A 145 -15.03 6.49 8.70
C ASN A 145 -14.46 7.88 9.05
N GLN A 146 -13.25 7.94 9.59
CA GLN A 146 -12.54 9.19 9.85
C GLN A 146 -11.97 9.82 8.58
N LYS A 147 -11.79 9.04 7.52
CA LYS A 147 -11.43 9.57 6.21
C LYS A 147 -12.65 10.18 5.55
N ASP A 148 -12.47 11.32 4.90
CA ASP A 148 -13.56 12.03 4.22
C ASP A 148 -13.60 11.68 2.74
N ASP A 149 -13.72 10.38 2.43
CA ASP A 149 -13.85 9.88 1.06
C ASP A 149 -14.88 8.75 0.95
N VAL A 150 -15.60 8.74 -0.17
CA VAL A 150 -16.73 7.84 -0.43
C VAL A 150 -16.33 6.37 -0.31
N ARG A 151 -15.16 5.99 -0.84
CA ARG A 151 -14.68 4.60 -0.86
C ARG A 151 -14.38 4.10 0.55
N SER A 152 -13.74 4.92 1.38
CA SER A 152 -13.51 4.57 2.77
C SER A 152 -14.83 4.38 3.54
N HIS A 153 -15.85 5.20 3.30
CA HIS A 153 -17.16 5.03 3.94
C HIS A 153 -17.88 3.75 3.44
N GLN A 154 -17.85 3.47 2.14
CA GLN A 154 -18.42 2.24 1.58
C GLN A 154 -17.73 0.99 2.13
N LEU A 155 -16.39 0.98 2.18
CA LEU A 155 -15.63 -0.11 2.79
C LEU A 155 -15.94 -0.27 4.29
N ALA A 156 -16.03 0.84 5.03
CA ALA A 156 -16.38 0.82 6.43
C ALA A 156 -17.76 0.19 6.66
N ALA A 157 -18.75 0.56 5.83
CA ALA A 157 -20.09 -0.03 5.87
C ALA A 157 -20.04 -1.53 5.55
N LEU A 158 -19.31 -1.93 4.50
CA LEU A 158 -19.17 -3.33 4.10
C LEU A 158 -18.55 -4.17 5.23
N VAL A 159 -17.48 -3.69 5.83
CA VAL A 159 -16.82 -4.35 6.98
C VAL A 159 -17.79 -4.45 8.15
N ALA A 160 -18.49 -3.37 8.50
CA ALA A 160 -19.41 -3.37 9.63
C ALA A 160 -20.63 -4.29 9.41
N ASP A 161 -21.14 -4.38 8.19
CA ASP A 161 -22.24 -5.29 7.85
C ASP A 161 -21.77 -6.75 7.78
N TYR A 162 -20.60 -7.01 7.18
CA TYR A 162 -20.02 -8.35 7.07
C TYR A 162 -19.68 -8.96 8.44
N PHE A 163 -18.98 -8.22 9.31
CA PHE A 163 -18.57 -8.71 10.64
C PHE A 163 -19.64 -8.51 11.74
N GLY A 164 -20.81 -7.96 11.38
CA GLY A 164 -21.89 -7.68 12.33
C GLY A 164 -21.46 -6.73 13.45
N LEU A 165 -20.79 -5.62 13.11
CA LEU A 165 -20.35 -4.62 14.08
C LEU A 165 -21.50 -3.64 14.37
N GLN A 166 -21.96 -3.58 15.62
CA GLN A 166 -23.10 -2.75 16.02
C GLN A 166 -22.71 -1.35 16.55
N ASP A 167 -21.50 -1.19 17.09
CA ASP A 167 -21.05 0.05 17.75
C ASP A 167 -20.08 0.89 16.91
N VAL A 168 -20.29 0.94 15.61
CA VAL A 168 -19.42 1.72 14.71
C VAL A 168 -20.25 2.77 13.98
N PRO A 169 -19.79 4.03 13.89
CA PRO A 169 -20.52 5.05 13.15
C PRO A 169 -20.68 4.61 11.70
N LYS A 170 -21.90 4.25 11.29
CA LYS A 170 -22.20 3.94 9.89
C LYS A 170 -22.64 5.24 9.22
N ARG A 171 -21.78 5.82 8.38
CA ARG A 171 -22.20 6.91 7.48
C ARG A 171 -23.04 6.40 6.31
N VAL A 172 -22.87 5.12 5.96
CA VAL A 172 -23.60 4.42 4.90
C VAL A 172 -24.13 3.10 5.45
N MET A 173 -25.35 2.71 5.08
CA MET A 173 -25.90 1.38 5.37
C MET A 173 -25.89 0.53 4.10
N LEU A 174 -25.16 -0.59 4.10
CA LEU A 174 -25.23 -1.57 3.02
C LEU A 174 -26.11 -2.74 3.51
N LYS A 175 -27.39 -2.75 3.14
CA LYS A 175 -28.29 -3.89 3.45
C LYS A 175 -27.96 -5.09 2.54
N LEU A 176 -26.77 -5.67 2.71
CA LEU A 176 -26.30 -6.82 1.95
C LEU A 176 -27.09 -8.06 2.33
N LYS A 177 -27.66 -8.72 1.33
CA LYS A 177 -28.29 -10.04 1.49
C LYS A 177 -27.19 -11.11 1.61
N PRO A 178 -27.46 -12.25 2.27
CA PRO A 178 -26.44 -13.30 2.49
C PRO A 178 -25.72 -13.77 1.22
N TYR A 179 -26.44 -13.91 0.10
CA TYR A 179 -25.83 -14.30 -1.18
C TYR A 179 -24.89 -13.25 -1.77
N GLN A 180 -25.06 -11.98 -1.41
CA GLN A 180 -24.18 -10.89 -1.85
C GLN A 180 -22.86 -10.94 -1.08
N LEU A 181 -22.88 -11.28 0.21
CA LEU A 181 -21.68 -11.45 1.02
C LEU A 181 -20.75 -12.50 0.41
N HIS A 182 -21.28 -13.68 0.07
CA HIS A 182 -20.48 -14.75 -0.53
C HIS A 182 -19.87 -14.37 -1.90
N ARG A 183 -20.51 -13.47 -2.66
CA ARG A 183 -19.96 -13.00 -3.94
C ARG A 183 -18.79 -12.03 -3.76
N VAL A 184 -18.87 -11.17 -2.76
CA VAL A 184 -17.83 -10.18 -2.41
C VAL A 184 -16.56 -10.87 -1.90
N GLU A 185 -16.71 -11.98 -1.20
CA GLU A 185 -15.60 -12.78 -0.66
C GLU A 185 -14.67 -13.35 -1.73
N ASN A 186 -15.23 -13.74 -2.88
CA ASN A 186 -14.57 -14.62 -3.83
C ASN A 186 -14.14 -13.93 -5.14
N SER A 187 -14.42 -12.63 -5.29
CA SER A 187 -14.10 -11.91 -6.52
C SER A 187 -13.82 -10.44 -6.26
N TYR A 188 -12.67 -9.99 -6.75
CA TYR A 188 -12.29 -8.59 -6.79
C TYR A 188 -13.30 -7.73 -7.56
N GLU A 189 -13.82 -8.24 -8.68
CA GLU A 189 -14.83 -7.54 -9.49
C GLU A 189 -16.14 -7.37 -8.73
N ASN A 190 -16.60 -8.43 -8.06
CA ASN A 190 -17.80 -8.36 -7.24
C ASN A 190 -17.62 -7.38 -6.08
N PHE A 191 -16.44 -7.36 -5.46
CA PHE A 191 -16.12 -6.43 -4.39
C PHE A 191 -16.21 -4.97 -4.87
N ILE A 192 -15.57 -4.64 -6.01
CA ILE A 192 -15.56 -3.26 -6.53
C ILE A 192 -16.98 -2.72 -6.68
N ASN A 193 -17.93 -3.52 -7.18
CA ASN A 193 -19.32 -3.11 -7.36
C ASN A 193 -20.03 -2.61 -6.08
N PHE A 194 -19.47 -2.85 -4.89
CA PHE A 194 -20.01 -2.34 -3.62
C PHE A 194 -19.22 -1.17 -3.02
N VAL A 195 -17.99 -0.92 -3.48
CA VAL A 195 -17.09 0.14 -2.97
C VAL A 195 -16.70 1.18 -4.03
N THR A 196 -17.49 1.25 -5.10
CA THR A 196 -17.56 2.36 -6.05
C THR A 196 -18.99 2.82 -6.14
#